data_AF-A0A171DH55-F1
#
_entry.id   AF-A0A171DH55-F1
#
_cell.length_a   1.000
_cell.length_b   1.000
_cell.length_c   1.000
_cell.angle_alpha   90.00
_cell.angle_beta   90.00
_cell.angle_gamma   90.00
#
_symmetry.space_group_name_H-M   'P 1'
#
loop_
_entity.id
_entity.type
_entity.pdbx_description
1 polymer ?
#
loop_
_entity_poly.entity_id
_entity_poly.type
_entity_poly.pdbx_seq_one_letter_code
_entity_poly.pdbx_strand_id
1 'polypeptide(L)'
;MLQASWRRRVVLILGLTGGFFIGQVGIPFLSRLPPLSDFGALVVLVACEILVRLRSLGANAANLFLLRQALDNIRVGFVFSVVLEAFKLGS
;
A
#
# COMPACT_ATOMS: atom_id res chain seq x y z
N MET A 1 11.73 0.94 -24.29
CA MET A 1 11.09 1.38 -23.02
C MET A 1 9.91 2.36 -23.19
N LEU A 2 9.58 2.85 -24.39
CA LEU A 2 8.53 3.88 -24.60
C LEU A 2 7.14 3.39 -25.06
N GLN A 3 6.91 2.08 -25.24
CA GLN A 3 5.65 1.56 -25.81
C GLN A 3 4.50 1.37 -24.81
N ALA A 4 4.69 1.60 -23.50
CA ALA A 4 3.59 1.51 -22.55
C ALA A 4 2.64 2.71 -22.74
N SER A 5 1.36 2.42 -23.03
CA SER A 5 0.28 3.40 -23.09
C SER A 5 0.35 4.33 -21.86
N TRP A 6 0.26 5.63 -22.07
CA TRP A 6 0.38 6.66 -21.03
C TRP A 6 -0.57 6.38 -19.85
N ARG A 7 -1.76 5.85 -20.12
CA ARG A 7 -2.76 5.46 -19.12
C ARG A 7 -2.21 4.43 -18.12
N ARG A 8 -1.47 3.43 -18.60
CA ARG A 8 -0.85 2.42 -17.74
C ARG A 8 0.16 3.05 -16.79
N ARG A 9 1.01 3.96 -17.29
CA ARG A 9 2.02 4.63 -16.45
C ARG A 9 1.36 5.46 -15.36
N VAL A 10 0.32 6.22 -15.70
CA VAL A 10 -0.45 7.00 -14.73
C VAL A 10 -1.04 6.10 -13.65
N VAL A 11 -1.69 4.98 -14.02
CA VAL A 11 -2.24 4.02 -13.05
C VAL A 11 -1.17 3.46 -12.12
N LEU A 12 0.02 3.14 -12.65
CA LEU A 12 1.12 2.61 -11.85
C LEU A 12 1.68 3.66 -10.88
N ILE A 13 1.84 4.91 -11.32
CA ILE A 13 2.29 6.01 -10.47
C ILE A 13 1.25 6.30 -9.39
N LEU A 14 -0.03 6.37 -9.75
CA LEU A 14 -1.14 6.57 -8.81
C LEU A 14 -1.24 5.43 -7.79
N GLY A 15 -1.01 4.19 -8.20
CA GLY A 15 -0.95 3.06 -7.27
C GLY A 15 0.17 3.26 -6.25
N LEU A 16 1.36 3.62 -6.71
CA LEU A 16 2.52 3.84 -5.85
C LEU A 16 2.30 4.99 -4.86
N THR A 17 1.91 6.16 -5.36
CA THR A 17 1.67 7.34 -4.52
C THR A 17 0.45 7.14 -3.61
N GLY A 18 -0.60 6.49 -4.11
CA GLY A 18 -1.78 6.16 -3.33
C GLY A 18 -1.45 5.28 -2.11
N GLY A 19 -0.69 4.20 -2.30
CA GLY A 19 -0.24 3.35 -1.20
C GLY A 19 0.59 4.12 -0.17
N PHE A 20 1.48 5.00 -0.64
CA PHE A 20 2.29 5.86 0.23
C PHE A 20 1.43 6.82 1.06
N PHE A 21 0.49 7.54 0.45
CA PHE A 21 -0.36 8.48 1.18
C PHE A 21 -1.29 7.78 2.19
N ILE A 22 -1.78 6.58 1.87
CA ILE A 22 -2.57 5.78 2.82
C ILE A 22 -1.75 5.50 4.08
N GLY A 23 -0.46 5.15 3.95
CA GLY A 23 0.42 4.95 5.10
C GLY A 23 0.68 6.25 5.87
N GLN A 24 1.03 7.33 5.18
CA GLN A 24 1.42 8.60 5.81
C GLN A 24 0.28 9.24 6.59
N VAL A 25 -0.97 9.08 6.14
CA VAL A 25 -2.14 9.61 6.84
C VAL A 25 -2.72 8.57 7.80
N GLY A 26 -2.79 7.31 7.38
CA GLY A 26 -3.45 6.25 8.13
C GLY A 26 -2.74 5.88 9.42
N ILE A 27 -1.41 5.74 9.39
CA ILE A 27 -0.64 5.29 10.58
C ILE A 27 -0.71 6.32 11.72
N PRO A 28 -0.48 7.64 11.48
CA PRO A 28 -0.63 8.65 12.53
C PRO A 28 -2.08 8.85 12.97
N PHE A 29 -3.05 8.57 12.09
CA PHE A 29 -4.46 8.63 12.46
C PHE A 29 -4.82 7.49 13.41
N LEU A 30 -4.33 6.28 13.14
CA LEU A 30 -4.50 5.12 14.02
C LEU A 30 -3.90 5.33 15.41
N SER A 31 -2.72 5.94 15.50
CA SER A 31 -2.07 6.21 16.79
C SER A 31 -2.83 7.21 17.66
N ARG A 32 -3.70 8.04 17.06
CA ARG A 32 -4.51 9.05 17.75
C ARG A 32 -5.91 8.57 18.15
N LEU A 33 -6.30 7.35 17.75
CA LEU A 33 -7.64 6.81 17.99
C LEU A 33 -7.58 5.71 19.06
N PRO A 34 -8.00 5.97 20.32
CA PRO A 34 -8.21 4.91 21.28
C PRO A 34 -9.38 4.01 20.83
N PRO A 35 -9.30 2.67 20.92
CA PRO A 35 -8.23 1.82 21.47
C PRO A 35 -7.18 1.37 20.43
N LEU A 36 -7.30 1.81 19.18
CA LEU A 36 -6.43 1.42 18.07
C LEU A 36 -4.98 1.91 18.24
N SER A 37 -4.74 2.89 19.11
CA SER A 37 -3.39 3.37 19.47
C SER A 37 -2.46 2.24 19.91
N ASP A 38 -2.98 1.30 20.69
CA ASP A 38 -2.19 0.21 21.29
C ASP A 38 -2.03 -0.96 20.30
N PHE A 39 -2.95 -1.08 19.35
CA PHE A 39 -2.98 -2.13 18.34
C PHE A 39 -2.55 -1.64 16.94
N GLY A 40 -1.96 -0.44 16.82
CA GLY A 40 -1.63 0.17 15.54
C GLY A 40 -0.76 -0.72 14.66
N ALA A 41 0.24 -1.38 15.25
CA ALA A 41 1.11 -2.33 14.55
C ALA A 41 0.34 -3.55 14.01
N LEU A 42 -0.62 -4.06 14.77
CA LEU A 42 -1.47 -5.19 14.35
C LEU A 42 -2.35 -4.79 13.17
N VAL A 43 -2.92 -3.59 13.18
CA VAL A 43 -3.75 -3.11 12.06
C VAL A 43 -2.92 -2.91 10.80
N VAL A 44 -1.70 -2.38 10.93
CA VAL A 44 -0.76 -2.26 9.79
C VAL A 44 -0.38 -3.63 9.24
N LEU A 45 -0.13 -4.62 10.10
CA LEU A 45 0.12 -6.00 9.70
C LEU A 45 -1.08 -6.59 8.93
N VAL A 46 -2.29 -6.40 9.44
CA VAL A 46 -3.53 -6.86 8.79
C VAL A 46 -3.71 -6.18 7.43
N ALA A 47 -3.43 -4.88 7.32
CA ALA A 47 -3.47 -4.17 6.03
C ALA A 47 -2.46 -4.74 5.03
N CYS A 48 -1.23 -5.05 5.47
CA CYS A 48 -0.24 -5.73 4.64
C CYS A 48 -0.70 -7.12 4.19
N GLU A 49 -1.28 -7.92 5.09
CA GLU A 49 -1.80 -9.24 4.76
C GLU A 49 -2.94 -9.15 3.74
N ILE A 50 -3.86 -8.20 3.91
CA ILE A 50 -4.94 -7.93 2.96
C ILE A 50 -4.36 -7.62 1.57
N LEU A 51 -3.34 -6.76 1.47
CA LEU A 51 -2.69 -6.45 0.19
C LEU A 51 -2.05 -7.69 -0.47
N VAL A 52 -1.44 -8.57 0.32
CA VAL A 52 -0.87 -9.84 -0.17
C VAL A 52 -1.96 -10.81 -0.64
N ARG A 53 -3.06 -10.93 0.10
CA ARG A 53 -4.21 -11.79 -0.26
C ARG A 53 -4.96 -11.28 -1.47
N LEU A 54 -5.13 -9.96 -1.63
CA LEU A 54 -5.72 -9.37 -2.83
C LEU A 54 -4.92 -9.73 -4.09
N ARG A 55 -3.58 -9.77 -3.97
CA ARG A 55 -2.72 -10.23 -5.06
C ARG A 55 -2.93 -11.72 -5.39
N SER A 56 -3.10 -12.57 -4.38
CA SER A 56 -3.29 -14.03 -4.61
C SER A 56 -4.68 -14.36 -5.15
N LEU A 57 -5.72 -13.65 -4.73
CA LEU A 57 -7.09 -13.79 -5.26
C LEU A 57 -7.15 -13.45 -6.75
N GLY A 58 -6.42 -12.42 -7.17
CA GLY A 58 -6.32 -12.05 -8.58
C GLY A 58 -5.52 -13.03 -9.44
N ALA A 59 -4.86 -14.04 -8.86
CA ALA A 59 -3.87 -14.91 -9.50
C ALA A 59 -4.42 -15.79 -10.65
N ASN A 60 -5.70 -16.15 -10.59
CA ASN A 60 -6.33 -17.04 -11.58
C ASN A 60 -7.01 -16.29 -12.74
N ALA A 61 -7.16 -14.98 -12.66
CA ALA A 61 -7.77 -14.19 -13.73
C ALA A 61 -6.68 -13.64 -14.68
N ALA A 62 -6.62 -14.20 -15.90
CA ALA A 62 -5.68 -13.77 -16.94
C ALA A 62 -5.86 -12.30 -17.36
N ASN A 63 -7.05 -11.72 -17.16
CA ASN A 63 -7.39 -10.38 -17.62
C ASN A 63 -7.03 -9.25 -16.64
N LEU A 64 -6.49 -9.56 -15.45
CA LEU A 64 -6.23 -8.57 -14.38
C LEU A 64 -4.77 -8.11 -14.27
N PHE A 65 -3.99 -8.21 -15.34
CA PHE A 65 -2.56 -7.91 -15.32
C PHE A 65 -2.24 -6.48 -14.83
N LEU A 66 -3.00 -5.48 -15.26
CA LEU A 66 -2.83 -4.09 -14.81
C LEU A 66 -3.19 -3.90 -13.34
N LEU A 67 -4.26 -4.55 -12.88
CA LEU A 67 -4.71 -4.46 -11.48
C LEU A 67 -3.65 -5.05 -10.55
N ARG A 68 -3.06 -6.19 -10.91
CA ARG A 68 -1.97 -6.79 -10.13
C ARG A 68 -0.77 -5.87 -10.01
N GLN A 69 -0.36 -5.27 -11.13
CA GLN A 69 0.78 -4.37 -11.12
C GLN A 69 0.51 -3.08 -10.33
N ALA A 70 -0.74 -2.59 -10.35
CA ALA A 70 -1.17 -1.48 -9.49
C ALA A 70 -1.19 -1.86 -8.00
N LEU A 71 -1.71 -3.04 -7.64
CA LEU A 71 -1.69 -3.57 -6.27
C LEU A 71 -0.27 -3.73 -5.74
N ASP A 72 0.65 -4.18 -6.59
CA ASP A 72 2.07 -4.28 -6.23
C ASP A 72 2.67 -2.91 -5.92
N ASN A 73 2.38 -1.91 -6.75
CA ASN A 73 2.83 -0.54 -6.52
C ASN A 73 2.21 0.06 -5.25
N ILE A 74 0.92 -0.19 -4.99
CA ILE A 74 0.25 0.20 -3.74
C ILE A 74 0.96 -0.41 -2.54
N ARG A 75 1.26 -1.71 -2.59
CA ARG A 75 1.96 -2.40 -1.51
C ARG A 75 3.34 -1.79 -1.27
N VAL A 76 4.10 -1.52 -2.34
CA VAL A 76 5.44 -0.90 -2.23
C VAL A 76 5.34 0.49 -1.61
N GLY A 77 4.42 1.33 -2.08
CA GLY A 77 4.21 2.67 -1.52
C GLY A 77 3.81 2.63 -0.05
N PHE A 78 2.91 1.72 0.32
CA PHE A 78 2.45 1.55 1.69
C PHE A 78 3.58 1.09 2.62
N VAL A 79 4.31 0.03 2.25
CA VAL A 79 5.44 -0.47 3.04
C VAL A 79 6.52 0.60 3.22
N PHE A 80 6.83 1.36 2.16
CA PHE A 80 7.77 2.47 2.26
C PHE A 80 7.32 3.53 3.27
N SER A 81 6.03 3.87 3.28
CA SER A 81 5.49 4.78 4.27
C SER A 81 5.56 4.23 5.70
N VAL A 82 5.29 2.94 5.89
CA VAL A 82 5.41 2.29 7.22
C VAL A 82 6.83 2.40 7.75
N VAL A 83 7.83 2.11 6.91
CA VAL A 83 9.24 2.23 7.28
C VAL A 83 9.59 3.67 7.65
N LEU A 84 9.12 4.66 6.88
CA LEU A 84 9.34 6.07 7.21
C LEU A 84 8.69 6.49 8.52
N GLU A 85 7.48 6.03 8.82
CA GLU A 85 6.83 6.29 10.11
C GLU A 85 7.59 5.65 11.27
N ALA A 86 8.11 4.43 11.09
CA ALA A 86 8.93 3.78 12.10
C ALA A 86 10.21 4.57 12.41
N PHE A 87 10.82 5.21 11.41
CA PHE A 87 11.96 6.10 11.64
C PHE A 87 11.59 7.35 12.45
N LYS A 88 10.38 7.90 12.29
CA LYS A 88 9.92 9.08 13.06
C LYS A 88 9.74 8.77 14.55
N LEU A 89 9.46 7.52 14.90
CA LEU A 89 9.28 7.08 16.28
C LEU A 89 10.61 6.77 16.99
N GLY A 90 11.69 6.57 16.25
CA GLY A 90 13.00 6.19 16.77
C GLY A 90 13.98 7.35 17.03
N SER A 91 13.61 8.60 16.70
CA SER A 91 14.39 9.82 16.95
C SER A 91 13.81 10.62 18.12
#